data_AF-A0A0F8H1H3-F1
#
_entry.id   AF-A0A0F8H1H3-F1
#
_cell.length_a   1.000
_cell.length_b   1.000
_cell.length_c   1.000
_cell.angle_alpha   90.00
_cell.angle_beta   90.00
_cell.angle_gamma   90.00
#
_symmetry.space_group_name_H-M   'P 1'
#
loop_
_entity.id
_entity.type
_entity.pdbx_description
1 polymer ?
#
loop_
_entity_poly.entity_id
_entity_poly.type
_entity_poly.pdbx_seq_one_letter_code
_entity_poly.pdbx_strand_id
1 'polypeptide(L)'
;MIGGIFIDLELWKSVSIIIGVVVSTLSIFMSVIEYSKQGTQKRANYFFELRRRFLEKEIFMEICLLCENNDPKIKTISDNDRLMLLDIFEEVAIAMNSNLIRKEVVHYMFGYYVIKCWKCDSFWEDLDKNSSYWELFHKFVIQMEEMDTKKLKYNHMRF
;
A
#
# COMPACT_ATOMS: atom_id res chain seq x y z
N MET A 1 68.12 -13.04 -15.64
CA MET A 1 67.18 -13.31 -14.52
C MET A 1 66.13 -12.20 -14.33
N ILE A 2 66.37 -10.97 -14.78
CA ILE A 2 65.43 -9.83 -14.63
C ILE A 2 64.20 -9.92 -15.58
N GLY A 3 64.37 -10.46 -16.79
CA GLY A 3 63.27 -10.57 -17.77
C GLY A 3 62.16 -11.57 -17.41
N GLY A 4 62.46 -12.63 -16.65
CA GLY A 4 61.46 -13.61 -16.22
C GLY A 4 60.48 -13.04 -15.18
N ILE A 5 60.98 -12.18 -14.28
CA ILE A 5 60.18 -11.51 -13.25
C ILE A 5 59.22 -10.47 -13.88
N PHE A 6 59.67 -9.80 -14.94
CA PHE A 6 58.86 -8.80 -15.65
C PHE A 6 57.66 -9.43 -16.39
N ILE A 7 57.87 -10.60 -17.01
CA ILE A 7 56.80 -11.35 -17.69
C ILE A 7 55.77 -11.88 -16.67
N ASP A 8 56.21 -12.36 -15.51
CA ASP A 8 55.32 -12.85 -14.44
C ASP A 8 54.44 -11.72 -13.89
N LEU A 9 55.01 -10.53 -13.66
CA LEU A 9 54.27 -9.36 -13.17
C LEU A 9 53.18 -8.88 -14.15
N GLU A 10 53.50 -8.81 -15.45
CA GLU A 10 52.54 -8.44 -16.50
C GLU A 10 51.38 -9.46 -16.63
N LEU A 11 51.69 -10.75 -16.46
CA LEU A 11 50.68 -11.82 -16.41
C LEU A 11 49.75 -11.66 -15.20
N TRP A 12 50.31 -11.47 -13.99
CA TRP A 12 49.50 -11.27 -12.77
C TRP A 12 48.59 -10.05 -12.88
N LYS A 13 49.09 -8.94 -13.42
CA LYS A 13 48.29 -7.74 -13.66
C LYS A 13 47.12 -8.02 -14.60
N SER A 14 47.38 -8.72 -15.71
CA SER A 14 46.35 -9.06 -16.70
C SER A 14 45.28 -9.99 -16.10
N VAL A 15 45.71 -11.00 -15.34
CA VAL A 15 44.81 -11.91 -14.62
C VAL A 15 43.96 -11.15 -13.60
N SER A 16 44.54 -10.25 -12.81
CA SER A 16 43.80 -9.44 -11.85
C SER A 16 42.77 -8.52 -12.52
N ILE A 17 43.11 -7.91 -13.66
CA ILE A 17 42.16 -7.08 -14.44
C ILE A 17 40.99 -7.92 -14.92
N ILE A 18 41.26 -9.10 -15.49
CA ILE A 18 40.21 -10.01 -16.00
C ILE A 18 39.29 -10.44 -14.85
N ILE A 19 39.87 -10.87 -13.71
CA ILE A 19 39.09 -11.25 -12.52
C ILE A 19 38.25 -10.06 -12.03
N GLY A 20 38.84 -8.86 -11.95
CA GLY A 20 38.13 -7.66 -11.53
C GLY A 20 36.94 -7.32 -12.42
N VAL A 21 37.10 -7.43 -13.74
CA VAL A 21 36.01 -7.23 -14.71
C VAL A 21 34.92 -8.28 -14.55
N VAL A 22 35.29 -9.55 -14.38
CA VAL A 22 34.31 -10.64 -14.18
C VAL A 22 33.53 -10.43 -12.88
N VAL A 23 34.21 -10.17 -11.77
CA VAL A 23 33.57 -9.96 -10.46
C VAL A 23 32.65 -8.75 -10.49
N SER A 24 33.11 -7.61 -11.00
CA SER A 24 32.28 -6.39 -11.08
C SER A 24 31.04 -6.58 -11.95
N THR A 25 31.18 -7.27 -13.09
CA THR A 25 30.04 -7.58 -13.98
C THR A 25 29.01 -8.45 -13.26
N LEU A 26 29.46 -9.50 -12.56
CA LEU A 26 28.58 -10.37 -11.79
C LEU A 26 27.90 -9.61 -10.63
N SER A 27 28.63 -8.73 -9.95
CA SER A 27 28.08 -7.89 -8.88
C SER A 27 26.96 -6.98 -9.40
N ILE A 28 27.18 -6.28 -10.53
CA ILE A 28 26.16 -5.41 -11.13
C ILE A 28 24.90 -6.21 -11.47
N PHE A 29 25.06 -7.40 -12.07
CA PHE A 29 23.93 -8.26 -12.42
C PHE A 29 23.14 -8.71 -11.18
N MET A 30 23.83 -9.14 -10.12
CA MET A 30 23.20 -9.50 -8.85
C MET A 30 22.48 -8.30 -8.21
N SER A 31 23.06 -7.11 -8.26
CA SER A 31 22.43 -5.89 -7.74
C SER A 31 21.11 -5.56 -8.44
N VAL A 32 21.01 -5.76 -9.75
CA VAL A 32 19.76 -5.53 -10.50
C VAL A 32 18.66 -6.52 -10.08
N ILE A 33 19.02 -7.80 -9.92
CA ILE A 33 18.08 -8.83 -9.44
C ILE A 33 17.60 -8.50 -8.03
N GLU A 34 18.51 -8.13 -7.13
CA GLU A 34 18.19 -7.82 -5.74
C GLU A 34 17.31 -6.57 -5.63
N TYR A 35 17.59 -5.54 -6.44
CA TYR A 35 16.76 -4.32 -6.50
C TYR A 35 15.31 -4.64 -6.86
N SER A 36 15.08 -5.57 -7.79
CA SER A 36 13.74 -6.02 -8.16
C SER A 36 13.01 -6.70 -6.99
N LYS A 37 13.71 -7.56 -6.23
CA LYS A 37 13.15 -8.22 -5.03
C LYS A 37 12.80 -7.23 -3.94
N GLN A 38 13.67 -6.24 -3.70
CA GLN A 38 13.43 -5.17 -2.73
C GLN A 38 12.18 -4.36 -3.05
N GLY A 39 11.83 -4.17 -4.33
CA GLY A 39 10.60 -3.49 -4.73
C GLY A 39 9.35 -4.17 -4.15
N THR A 40 9.28 -5.50 -4.24
CA THR A 40 8.14 -6.27 -3.67
C THR A 40 8.10 -6.18 -2.16
N GLN A 41 9.25 -6.27 -1.49
CA GLN A 41 9.32 -6.14 -0.04
C GLN A 41 8.91 -4.74 0.45
N LYS A 42 9.34 -3.68 -0.25
CA LYS A 42 8.95 -2.29 0.07
C LYS A 42 7.44 -2.09 -0.04
N ARG A 43 6.79 -2.64 -1.09
CA ARG A 43 5.33 -2.60 -1.24
C ARG A 43 4.61 -3.28 -0.08
N ALA A 44 5.09 -4.47 0.31
CA ALA A 44 4.53 -5.20 1.44
C ALA A 44 4.69 -4.44 2.76
N ASN A 45 5.88 -3.88 3.02
CA ASN A 45 6.16 -3.10 4.22
C ASN A 45 5.25 -1.87 4.32
N TYR A 46 5.08 -1.13 3.23
CA TYR A 46 4.19 0.02 3.19
C TYR A 46 2.73 -0.36 3.47
N PHE A 47 2.25 -1.47 2.87
CA PHE A 47 0.93 -2.00 3.19
C PHE A 47 0.76 -2.35 4.67
N PHE A 48 1.75 -3.03 5.26
CA PHE A 48 1.71 -3.39 6.68
C PHE A 48 1.74 -2.16 7.57
N GLU A 49 2.48 -1.12 7.20
CA GLU A 49 2.50 0.15 7.92
C GLU A 49 1.13 0.85 7.90
N LEU A 50 0.48 0.96 6.74
CA LEU A 50 -0.87 1.51 6.64
C LEU A 50 -1.86 0.73 7.50
N ARG A 51 -1.83 -0.61 7.41
CA ARG A 51 -2.72 -1.47 8.20
C ARG A 51 -2.43 -1.36 9.69
N ARG A 52 -1.16 -1.26 10.08
CA ARG A 52 -0.76 -1.05 11.48
C ARG A 52 -1.30 0.29 11.99
N ARG A 53 -1.11 1.40 11.26
CA ARG A 53 -1.65 2.72 11.64
C ARG A 53 -3.17 2.72 11.79
N PHE A 54 -3.86 1.99 10.93
CA PHE A 54 -5.32 1.82 11.02
C PHE A 54 -5.74 1.04 12.28
N LEU A 55 -4.98 0.00 12.66
CA LEU A 55 -5.32 -0.88 13.79
C LEU A 55 -4.81 -0.38 15.15
N GLU A 56 -3.72 0.39 15.20
CA GLU A 56 -3.12 0.86 16.46
C GLU A 56 -3.97 1.91 17.17
N LYS A 57 -4.76 2.67 16.43
CA LYS A 57 -5.67 3.66 16.99
C LYS A 57 -7.03 3.00 17.25
N GLU A 58 -7.28 2.62 18.49
CA GLU A 58 -8.55 2.00 18.91
C GLU A 58 -9.77 2.83 18.49
N ILE A 59 -9.64 4.17 18.51
CA ILE A 59 -10.69 5.11 18.08
C ILE A 59 -11.14 4.88 16.64
N PHE A 60 -10.27 4.42 15.74
CA PHE A 60 -10.67 4.16 14.35
C PHE A 60 -11.60 2.98 14.24
N MET A 61 -11.34 1.92 15.01
CA MET A 61 -12.24 0.77 15.04
C MET A 61 -13.56 1.13 15.70
N GLU A 62 -13.54 1.94 16.76
CA GLU A 62 -14.75 2.48 17.38
C GLU A 62 -15.60 3.28 16.39
N ILE A 63 -15.00 4.23 15.66
CA ILE A 63 -15.67 5.00 14.61
C ILE A 63 -16.29 4.05 13.57
N CYS A 64 -15.54 3.05 13.11
CA CYS A 64 -16.03 2.09 12.13
C CYS A 64 -17.24 1.29 12.64
N LEU A 65 -17.25 0.88 13.90
CA LEU A 65 -18.35 0.15 14.53
C LEU A 65 -19.60 1.02 14.71
N LEU A 66 -19.41 2.30 15.07
CA LEU A 66 -20.51 3.26 15.14
C LEU A 66 -21.09 3.53 13.74
N CYS A 67 -20.23 3.65 12.73
CA CYS A 67 -20.63 3.78 11.32
C CYS A 67 -21.45 2.59 10.83
N GLU A 68 -21.13 1.37 11.27
CA GLU A 68 -21.83 0.16 10.83
C GLU A 68 -23.33 0.20 11.16
N ASN A 69 -23.67 0.75 12.34
CA ASN A 69 -25.04 0.86 12.83
C ASN A 69 -25.64 2.27 12.62
N ASN A 70 -24.91 3.18 11.98
CA ASN A 70 -25.25 4.61 11.89
C ASN A 70 -25.59 5.20 13.28
N ASP A 71 -24.82 4.82 14.30
CA ASP A 71 -25.07 5.22 15.69
C ASP A 71 -24.76 6.72 15.88
N PRO A 72 -25.71 7.54 16.38
CA PRO A 72 -25.50 8.97 16.57
C PRO A 72 -24.41 9.31 17.59
N LYS A 73 -23.95 8.36 18.41
CA LYS A 73 -22.79 8.54 19.30
C LYS A 73 -21.51 8.94 18.55
N ILE A 74 -21.43 8.69 17.25
CA ILE A 74 -20.28 9.12 16.45
C ILE A 74 -20.05 10.65 16.50
N LYS A 75 -21.10 11.43 16.80
CA LYS A 75 -21.04 12.87 17.01
C LYS A 75 -20.28 13.28 18.27
N THR A 76 -20.16 12.39 19.25
CA THR A 76 -19.38 12.68 20.47
C THR A 76 -17.89 12.48 20.27
N ILE A 77 -17.49 11.80 19.18
CA ILE A 77 -16.09 11.65 18.78
C ILE A 77 -15.62 12.96 18.15
N SER A 78 -14.35 13.30 18.33
CA SER A 78 -13.79 14.53 17.78
C SER A 78 -13.80 14.52 16.25
N ASP A 79 -14.08 15.68 15.64
CA ASP A 79 -14.01 15.85 14.18
C ASP A 79 -12.61 15.48 13.66
N ASN A 80 -11.58 15.83 14.43
CA ASN A 80 -10.19 15.52 14.10
C ASN A 80 -9.95 14.00 13.98
N ASP A 81 -10.51 13.17 14.87
CA ASP A 81 -10.35 11.72 14.75
C ASP A 81 -11.10 11.14 13.55
N ARG A 82 -12.27 11.70 13.20
CA ARG A 82 -13.01 11.34 11.99
C ARG A 82 -12.23 11.71 10.72
N LEU A 83 -11.64 12.92 10.70
CA LEU A 83 -10.78 13.38 9.61
C LEU A 83 -9.53 12.52 9.46
N MET A 84 -8.84 12.20 10.56
CA MET A 84 -7.67 11.32 10.54
C MET A 84 -7.98 9.92 10.00
N LEU A 85 -9.19 9.41 10.24
CA LEU A 85 -9.63 8.15 9.65
C LEU A 85 -9.80 8.28 8.12
N LEU A 86 -10.41 9.38 7.66
CA LEU A 86 -10.54 9.66 6.22
C LEU A 86 -9.17 9.79 5.56
N ASP A 87 -8.22 10.49 6.20
CA ASP A 87 -6.85 10.64 5.70
C ASP A 87 -6.19 9.28 5.45
N ILE A 88 -6.34 8.33 6.38
CA ILE A 88 -5.81 6.97 6.20
C ILE A 88 -6.48 6.27 5.01
N PHE A 89 -7.79 6.41 4.84
CA PHE A 89 -8.47 5.81 3.69
C PHE A 89 -8.05 6.46 2.37
N GLU A 90 -7.77 7.76 2.35
CA GLU A 90 -7.22 8.43 1.16
C GLU A 90 -5.79 7.99 0.86
N GLU A 91 -4.94 7.81 1.89
CA GLU A 91 -3.61 7.21 1.72
C GLU A 91 -3.71 5.79 1.11
N VAL A 92 -4.66 4.97 1.59
CA VAL A 92 -4.96 3.65 1.02
C VAL A 92 -5.43 3.77 -0.44
N ALA A 93 -6.28 4.75 -0.76
CA ALA A 93 -6.73 5.00 -2.13
C ALA A 93 -5.57 5.38 -3.06
N ILE A 94 -4.65 6.24 -2.61
CA ILE A 94 -3.45 6.63 -3.36
C ILE A 94 -2.56 5.41 -3.61
N ALA A 95 -2.33 4.58 -2.58
CA ALA A 95 -1.54 3.37 -2.68
C ALA A 95 -2.14 2.34 -3.65
N MET A 96 -3.47 2.24 -3.67
CA MET A 96 -4.19 1.42 -4.63
C MET A 96 -4.06 1.96 -6.05
N ASN A 97 -4.33 3.26 -6.25
CA ASN A 97 -4.34 3.91 -7.55
C ASN A 97 -2.93 3.95 -8.20
N SER A 98 -1.88 3.97 -7.38
CA SER A 98 -0.48 3.89 -7.82
C SER A 98 0.01 2.46 -8.12
N ASN A 99 -0.87 1.45 -8.04
CA ASN A 99 -0.52 0.03 -8.14
C ASN A 99 0.51 -0.45 -7.11
N LEU A 100 0.67 0.29 -6.00
CA LEU A 100 1.52 -0.12 -4.88
C LEU A 100 0.89 -1.29 -4.14
N ILE A 101 -0.44 -1.28 -4.01
CA ILE A 101 -1.25 -2.35 -3.40
C ILE A 101 -2.33 -2.78 -4.38
N ARG A 102 -2.50 -4.09 -4.55
CA ARG A 102 -3.56 -4.64 -5.42
C ARG A 102 -4.95 -4.32 -4.89
N LYS A 103 -5.86 -3.96 -5.81
CA LYS A 103 -7.24 -3.57 -5.51
C LYS A 103 -7.99 -4.62 -4.69
N GLU A 104 -7.77 -5.91 -4.96
CA GLU A 104 -8.41 -7.02 -4.25
C GLU A 104 -8.01 -7.11 -2.78
N VAL A 105 -6.73 -6.82 -2.49
CA VAL A 105 -6.21 -6.80 -1.12
C VAL A 105 -6.79 -5.61 -0.37
N VAL A 106 -6.85 -4.44 -1.00
CA VAL A 106 -7.45 -3.24 -0.40
C VAL A 106 -8.93 -3.48 -0.10
N HIS A 107 -9.69 -4.01 -1.06
CA HIS A 107 -11.11 -4.33 -0.86
C HIS A 107 -11.32 -5.32 0.27
N TYR A 108 -10.54 -6.41 0.31
CA TYR A 108 -10.64 -7.41 1.38
C TYR A 108 -10.34 -6.83 2.77
N MET A 109 -9.39 -5.89 2.87
CA MET A 109 -8.88 -5.42 4.15
C MET A 109 -9.56 -4.15 4.67
N PHE A 110 -9.98 -3.25 3.78
CA PHE A 110 -10.50 -1.92 4.10
C PHE A 110 -11.86 -1.64 3.47
N GLY A 111 -12.22 -2.34 2.39
CA GLY A 111 -13.40 -2.03 1.58
C GLY A 111 -14.69 -1.99 2.39
N TYR A 112 -14.87 -2.94 3.31
CA TYR A 112 -16.01 -2.96 4.23
C TYR A 112 -16.15 -1.65 5.03
N TYR A 113 -15.08 -1.24 5.70
CA TYR A 113 -15.08 -0.05 6.56
C TYR A 113 -15.26 1.24 5.77
N VAL A 114 -14.61 1.35 4.61
CA VAL A 114 -14.70 2.50 3.70
C VAL A 114 -16.16 2.70 3.26
N ILE A 115 -16.83 1.64 2.82
CA ILE A 115 -18.24 1.69 2.39
C ILE A 115 -19.15 2.07 3.57
N LYS A 116 -18.92 1.49 4.76
CA LYS A 116 -19.73 1.79 5.95
C LYS A 116 -19.57 3.24 6.40
N CYS A 117 -18.36 3.77 6.43
CA CYS A 117 -18.11 5.18 6.77
C CYS A 117 -18.77 6.13 5.76
N TRP A 118 -18.73 5.81 4.46
CA TRP A 118 -19.44 6.61 3.45
C TRP A 118 -20.96 6.61 3.62
N LYS A 119 -21.55 5.49 4.04
CA LYS A 119 -23.00 5.34 4.22
C LYS A 119 -23.54 5.82 5.57
N CYS A 120 -22.66 6.12 6.52
CA CYS A 120 -23.04 6.60 7.85
C CYS A 120 -23.34 8.10 7.80
N ASP A 121 -24.61 8.50 7.68
CA ASP A 121 -24.97 9.92 7.63
C ASP A 121 -24.50 10.69 8.89
N SER A 122 -24.57 10.05 10.06
CA SER A 122 -24.13 10.65 11.33
C SER A 122 -22.63 10.97 11.35
N PHE A 123 -21.81 10.26 10.56
CA PHE A 123 -20.38 10.53 10.42
C PHE A 123 -20.11 11.86 9.70
N TRP A 124 -20.99 12.23 8.77
CA TRP A 124 -20.84 13.37 7.86
C TRP A 124 -21.59 14.62 8.30
N GLU A 125 -22.31 14.62 9.42
CA GLU A 125 -23.20 15.75 9.78
C GLU A 125 -22.46 17.09 9.86
N ASP A 126 -21.25 17.09 10.39
CA ASP A 126 -20.39 18.28 10.53
C ASP A 126 -19.27 18.35 9.45
N LEU A 127 -19.28 17.43 8.48
CA LEU A 127 -18.32 17.37 7.38
C LEU A 127 -19.05 17.53 6.05
N ASP A 128 -18.64 18.48 5.22
CA ASP A 128 -19.24 18.62 3.89
C ASP A 128 -18.86 17.43 2.98
N LYS A 129 -19.66 16.38 2.99
CA LYS A 129 -19.50 15.16 2.19
C LYS A 129 -19.44 15.42 0.69
N ASN A 130 -20.06 16.50 0.22
CA ASN A 130 -20.12 16.85 -1.19
C ASN A 130 -19.00 17.81 -1.61
N SER A 131 -18.14 18.21 -0.68
CA SER A 131 -16.96 19.01 -0.97
C SER A 131 -16.04 18.30 -1.95
N SER A 132 -15.40 19.09 -2.84
CA SER A 132 -14.35 18.59 -3.73
C SER A 132 -13.17 17.99 -2.97
N TYR A 133 -12.99 18.35 -1.70
CA TYR A 133 -11.94 17.78 -0.84
C TYR A 133 -12.05 16.25 -0.76
N TRP A 134 -13.27 15.69 -0.74
CA TRP A 134 -13.50 14.25 -0.61
C TRP A 134 -13.67 13.53 -1.95
N GLU A 135 -13.31 14.15 -3.08
CA GLU A 135 -13.50 13.54 -4.40
C GLU A 135 -12.70 12.24 -4.55
N LEU A 136 -11.47 12.19 -4.04
CA LEU A 136 -10.63 10.99 -4.05
C LEU A 136 -11.26 9.88 -3.20
N PHE A 137 -11.65 10.21 -1.96
CA PHE A 137 -12.35 9.27 -1.08
C PHE A 137 -13.65 8.75 -1.72
N HIS A 138 -14.47 9.61 -2.33
CA HIS A 138 -15.70 9.21 -3.00
C HIS A 138 -15.43 8.23 -4.16
N LYS A 139 -14.46 8.53 -5.03
CA LYS A 139 -14.02 7.60 -6.08
C LYS A 139 -13.51 6.28 -5.52
N PHE A 140 -12.83 6.32 -4.37
CA PHE A 140 -12.38 5.12 -3.69
C PHE A 140 -13.55 4.26 -3.19
N VAL A 141 -14.57 4.87 -2.59
CA VAL A 141 -15.79 4.17 -2.16
C VAL A 141 -16.49 3.49 -3.33
N ILE A 142 -16.73 4.21 -4.45
CA ILE A 142 -17.37 3.64 -5.65
C ILE A 142 -16.61 2.38 -6.11
N GLN A 143 -15.28 2.45 -6.15
CA GLN A 143 -14.44 1.33 -6.53
C GLN A 143 -14.57 0.13 -5.59
N MET A 144 -14.79 0.34 -4.29
CA MET A 144 -15.02 -0.72 -3.33
C MET A 144 -16.42 -1.34 -3.51
N GLU A 145 -17.46 -0.52 -3.70
CA GLU A 145 -18.83 -1.01 -3.92
C GLU A 145 -18.98 -1.84 -5.19
N GLU A 146 -18.30 -1.44 -6.27
CA GLU A 146 -18.25 -2.22 -7.52
C GLU A 146 -17.67 -3.62 -7.31
N MET A 147 -16.64 -3.74 -6.46
CA MET A 147 -16.00 -5.02 -6.15
C MET A 147 -16.88 -5.91 -5.28
N ASP A 148 -17.59 -5.32 -4.33
CA ASP A 148 -18.50 -6.05 -3.45
C ASP A 148 -19.68 -6.62 -4.27
N THR A 149 -20.22 -5.82 -5.20
CA THR A 149 -21.29 -6.24 -6.12
C THR A 149 -20.84 -7.35 -7.08
N LYS A 150 -19.62 -7.26 -7.62
CA LYS A 150 -19.06 -8.30 -8.51
C LYS A 150 -18.89 -9.64 -7.77
N LYS A 151 -18.46 -9.60 -6.50
CA LYS A 151 -18.32 -10.79 -5.67
C LYS A 151 -19.66 -11.46 -5.37
N LEU A 152 -20.70 -10.67 -5.07
CA LEU A 152 -22.07 -11.17 -4.85
C LEU A 152 -22.65 -11.82 -6.11
N LYS A 153 -22.49 -11.21 -7.28
CA LYS A 153 -22.96 -11.77 -8.56
C LYS A 153 -22.30 -13.10 -8.91
N TYR A 154 -20.99 -13.24 -8.66
CA TYR A 154 -20.27 -14.49 -8.90
C TYR A 154 -20.80 -15.64 -8.02
N ASN A 155 -21.07 -15.36 -6.74
CA ASN A 155 -21.61 -16.37 -5.83
C ASN A 155 -23.02 -16.82 -6.24
N HIS A 156 -23.88 -15.92 -6.73
CA HIS A 156 -25.24 -16.27 -7.16
C HIS A 156 -25.27 -17.15 -8.44
N MET A 157 -24.25 -17.07 -9.30
CA MET A 157 -24.14 -17.90 -10.52
C MET A 157 -23.57 -19.31 -10.29
N ARG A 158 -23.19 -19.65 -9.05
CA ARG A 158 -22.58 -20.95 -8.68
C ARG A 158 -23.51 -21.89 -7.91
N PHE A 159 -24.81 -21.59 -7.86
CA PHE A 159 -25.84 -22.43 -7.28
C PHE A 159 -26.74 -23.03 -8.35
#